data_AF-A0A9D3QHT3-F1
#
_entry.id   AF-A0A9D3QHT3-F1
#
_cell.length_a   1.000
_cell.length_b   1.000
_cell.length_c   1.000
_cell.angle_alpha   90.00
_cell.angle_beta   90.00
_cell.angle_gamma   90.00
#
_symmetry.space_group_name_H-M   'P 1'
#
loop_
_entity.id
_entity.type
_entity.pdbx_description
1 polymer ?
#
loop_
_entity_poly.entity_id
_entity_poly.type
_entity_poly.pdbx_seq_one_letter_code
_entity_poly.pdbx_strand_id
1 'polypeptide(L)'
;MLLVERSPYDDVLQLKTPNERTPTDSKETAAMENKANGSVDNKSPMENGQLPDPADWAVTDVVNYFKAVGFDEQANAFQDQEIDGKSLLLMTRNDVLTGLSIKLGPALKIYEYHVKPLQTQHLKNNTS
;
A
#
# COMPACT_ATOMS: atom_id res chain seq x y z
N MET A 1 59.41 -7.93 0.57
CA MET A 1 58.74 -6.61 0.53
C MET A 1 57.41 -6.85 -0.15
N LEU A 2 56.31 -6.96 0.61
CA LEU A 2 54.98 -7.29 0.08
C LEU A 2 54.34 -6.02 -0.50
N LEU A 3 54.00 -6.03 -1.79
CA LEU A 3 53.20 -4.99 -2.41
C LEU A 3 51.73 -5.26 -2.05
N VAL A 4 51.16 -4.41 -1.20
CA VAL A 4 49.71 -4.42 -0.93
C VAL A 4 49.03 -3.73 -2.11
N GLU A 5 48.36 -4.50 -2.97
CA GLU A 5 47.46 -3.92 -3.97
C GLU A 5 46.32 -3.20 -3.26
N ARG A 6 46.16 -1.91 -3.54
CA ARG A 6 45.07 -1.10 -3.01
C ARG A 6 43.76 -1.50 -3.68
N SER A 7 42.68 -1.50 -2.91
CA SER A 7 41.34 -1.84 -3.37
C SER A 7 40.84 -0.74 -4.33
N PRO A 8 40.18 -1.07 -5.45
CA PRO A 8 39.66 -0.08 -6.41
C PRO A 8 38.59 0.86 -5.81
N TYR A 9 38.17 0.59 -4.58
CA TYR A 9 37.14 1.35 -3.86
C TYR A 9 37.70 2.46 -2.95
N ASP A 10 39.02 2.55 -2.79
CA ASP A 10 39.63 3.61 -1.97
C ASP A 10 39.49 5.02 -2.60
N ASP A 11 39.25 5.11 -3.92
CA ASP A 11 39.13 6.39 -4.65
C ASP A 11 37.72 7.01 -4.64
N VAL A 12 36.66 6.28 -4.26
CA VAL A 12 35.26 6.75 -4.37
C VAL A 12 34.74 7.50 -3.14
N LEU A 13 35.55 7.72 -2.10
CA LEU A 13 35.10 8.34 -0.85
C LEU A 13 35.62 9.77 -0.57
N GLN A 14 36.09 10.49 -1.59
CA GLN A 14 36.35 11.93 -1.45
C GLN A 14 35.62 12.73 -2.52
N LEU A 15 34.41 13.21 -2.18
CA LEU A 15 33.90 14.54 -2.54
C LEU A 15 32.69 14.85 -1.64
N LYS A 16 32.94 15.63 -0.57
CA LYS A 16 31.95 16.49 0.09
C LYS A 16 32.35 17.94 -0.24
N THR A 17 31.45 18.86 -0.54
CA THR A 17 30.73 19.78 0.39
C THR A 17 30.09 20.93 -0.48
N PRO A 18 29.52 22.06 0.04
CA PRO A 18 28.07 22.33 0.15
C PRO A 18 27.59 23.73 -0.36
N ASN A 19 26.30 24.08 -0.12
CA ASN A 19 25.67 25.43 -0.01
C ASN A 19 25.42 26.26 -1.29
N GLU A 20 24.48 27.22 -1.42
CA GLU A 20 23.17 27.63 -0.83
C GLU A 20 22.67 28.89 -1.62
N ARG A 21 21.34 29.00 -1.84
CA ARG A 21 20.44 30.20 -2.03
C ARG A 21 20.78 31.32 -3.06
N THR A 22 19.84 31.99 -3.74
CA THR A 22 18.69 32.83 -3.28
C THR A 22 17.76 33.21 -4.50
N PRO A 23 16.86 34.23 -4.48
CA PRO A 23 15.39 34.07 -4.49
C PRO A 23 14.69 34.71 -5.73
N THR A 24 13.41 34.42 -5.98
CA THR A 24 12.52 35.37 -6.68
C THR A 24 11.11 35.32 -6.12
N ASP A 25 10.62 36.49 -5.74
CA ASP A 25 9.33 36.82 -5.14
C ASP A 25 8.40 37.37 -6.23
N SER A 26 7.14 36.92 -6.27
CA SER A 26 6.00 37.59 -6.91
C SER A 26 4.68 36.94 -6.45
N LYS A 27 4.14 37.45 -5.35
CA LYS A 27 2.71 37.57 -4.98
C LYS A 27 1.80 37.90 -6.20
N GLU A 28 0.49 37.66 -6.28
CA GLU A 28 -0.61 37.16 -5.43
C GLU A 28 -1.88 37.20 -6.32
N THR A 29 -2.90 36.38 -6.07
CA THR A 29 -4.31 36.83 -6.10
C THR A 29 -5.26 35.78 -5.50
N ALA A 30 -6.33 36.31 -4.92
CA ALA A 30 -7.14 35.78 -3.84
C ALA A 30 -8.17 34.69 -4.19
N ALA A 31 -8.43 33.88 -3.15
CA ALA A 31 -9.70 33.31 -2.67
C ALA A 31 -10.99 33.50 -3.50
N MET A 32 -11.75 32.41 -3.69
CA MET A 32 -12.98 32.19 -2.91
C MET A 32 -13.48 30.74 -3.04
N GLU A 33 -13.99 30.30 -1.91
CA GLU A 33 -14.63 29.05 -1.49
C GLU A 33 -15.70 28.49 -2.43
N ASN A 34 -15.72 27.16 -2.60
CA ASN A 34 -16.97 26.42 -2.81
C ASN A 34 -16.93 25.11 -2.00
N LYS A 35 -17.60 25.18 -0.86
CA LYS A 35 -18.07 24.02 -0.10
C LYS A 35 -19.05 23.22 -0.94
N ALA A 36 -18.79 21.93 -1.07
CA ALA A 36 -19.86 20.94 -1.12
C ALA A 36 -19.43 19.74 -0.28
N ASN A 37 -20.11 19.62 0.86
CA ASN A 37 -20.11 18.46 1.74
C ASN A 37 -20.44 17.19 0.94
N GLY A 38 -19.49 16.28 0.89
CA GLY A 38 -19.77 14.85 0.82
C GLY A 38 -19.08 14.22 2.01
N SER A 39 -19.73 14.29 3.18
CA SER A 39 -19.34 13.46 4.33
C SER A 39 -19.60 12.01 3.92
N VAL A 40 -18.63 11.42 3.24
CA VAL A 40 -18.54 9.96 3.17
C VAL A 40 -18.14 9.59 4.58
N ASP A 41 -19.08 9.01 5.33
CA ASP A 41 -18.80 8.38 6.61
C ASP A 41 -17.68 7.36 6.36
N ASN A 42 -16.44 7.80 6.56
CA ASN A 42 -15.26 6.97 6.51
C ASN A 42 -15.28 6.19 7.82
N LYS A 43 -16.18 5.19 7.89
CA LYS A 43 -16.22 4.24 8.99
C LYS A 43 -14.92 3.46 8.90
N SER A 44 -13.90 3.95 9.62
CA SER A 44 -12.68 3.20 9.87
C SER A 44 -13.10 1.78 10.30
N PRO A 45 -12.56 0.71 9.70
CA PRO A 45 -13.09 -0.64 9.87
C PRO A 45 -12.81 -1.25 11.26
N MET A 46 -12.53 -0.43 12.27
CA MET A 46 -12.26 -0.86 13.63
C MET A 46 -13.46 -0.57 14.53
N GLU A 47 -14.44 -1.47 14.50
CA GLU A 47 -15.41 -1.58 15.60
C GLU A 47 -14.77 -2.49 16.66
N ASN A 48 -14.46 -1.95 17.85
CA ASN A 48 -13.83 -2.65 18.99
C ASN A 48 -12.38 -3.15 18.82
N GLY A 49 -11.62 -2.61 17.85
CA GLY A 49 -10.20 -2.95 17.67
C GLY A 49 -9.96 -4.30 16.96
N GLN A 50 -11.02 -4.97 16.51
CA GLN A 50 -10.95 -6.15 15.67
C GLN A 50 -11.59 -5.85 14.32
N LEU A 51 -10.89 -6.18 13.23
CA LEU A 51 -11.45 -6.06 11.89
C LEU A 51 -12.63 -7.04 11.75
N PRO A 52 -13.76 -6.64 11.13
CA PRO A 52 -14.86 -7.54 10.84
C PRO A 52 -14.39 -8.70 9.96
N ASP A 53 -15.09 -9.84 10.03
CA ASP A 53 -14.74 -11.01 9.22
C ASP A 53 -14.71 -10.64 7.72
N PRO A 54 -13.62 -10.96 6.99
CA PRO A 54 -13.54 -10.66 5.56
C PRO A 54 -14.65 -11.27 4.72
N ALA A 55 -15.35 -12.31 5.18
CA ALA A 55 -16.47 -12.90 4.44
C ALA A 55 -17.65 -11.93 4.21
N ASP A 56 -17.75 -10.88 5.03
CA ASP A 56 -18.79 -9.85 4.93
C ASP A 56 -18.33 -8.58 4.22
N TRP A 57 -17.07 -8.51 3.77
CA TRP A 57 -16.53 -7.33 3.12
C TRP A 57 -17.10 -7.15 1.71
N ALA A 58 -17.61 -5.95 1.43
CA ALA A 58 -17.87 -5.52 0.07
C ALA A 58 -16.57 -5.13 -0.63
N VAL A 59 -16.63 -4.90 -1.95
CA VAL A 59 -15.47 -4.43 -2.74
C VAL A 59 -14.86 -3.17 -2.13
N THR A 60 -15.68 -2.23 -1.65
CA THR A 60 -15.23 -1.00 -1.01
C THR A 60 -14.42 -1.26 0.26
N ASP A 61 -14.79 -2.27 1.05
CA ASP A 61 -14.08 -2.62 2.29
C ASP A 61 -12.71 -3.24 1.98
N VAL A 62 -12.63 -4.10 0.95
CA VAL A 62 -11.36 -4.65 0.45
C VAL A 62 -10.43 -3.52 0.01
N VAL A 63 -10.93 -2.57 -0.78
CA VAL A 63 -10.17 -1.42 -1.27
C VAL A 63 -9.70 -0.55 -0.11
N ASN A 64 -10.58 -0.25 0.84
CA ASN A 64 -10.27 0.58 2.00
C ASN A 64 -9.23 -0.10 2.91
N TYR A 65 -9.32 -1.42 3.08
CA TYR A 65 -8.34 -2.20 3.83
C TYR A 65 -6.95 -2.06 3.20
N PHE A 66 -6.81 -2.29 1.89
CA PHE A 66 -5.52 -2.23 1.22
C PHE A 66 -4.93 -0.81 1.17
N LYS A 67 -5.76 0.22 1.07
CA LYS A 67 -5.32 1.61 1.29
C LYS A 67 -4.79 1.81 2.70
N ALA A 68 -5.55 1.40 3.72
CA ALA A 68 -5.18 1.58 5.11
C ALA A 68 -3.87 0.88 5.51
N VAL A 69 -3.53 -0.24 4.85
CA VAL A 69 -2.26 -0.96 5.08
C VAL A 69 -1.11 -0.52 4.16
N GLY A 70 -1.28 0.58 3.40
CA GLY A 70 -0.21 1.23 2.64
C GLY A 70 -0.04 0.75 1.19
N PHE A 71 -1.07 0.14 0.61
CA PHE A 71 -1.11 -0.30 -0.79
C PHE A 71 -2.10 0.53 -1.62
N ASP A 72 -2.15 1.85 -1.40
CA ASP A 72 -3.10 2.77 -2.04
C ASP A 72 -3.09 2.67 -3.57
N GLU A 73 -1.90 2.58 -4.17
CA GLU A 73 -1.74 2.45 -5.62
C GLU A 73 -2.28 1.12 -6.15
N GLN A 74 -2.20 0.05 -5.36
CA GLN A 74 -2.62 -1.30 -5.77
C GLN A 74 -4.09 -1.57 -5.45
N ALA A 75 -4.68 -0.85 -4.50
CA ALA A 75 -6.06 -1.03 -4.08
C ALA A 75 -7.05 -0.87 -5.25
N ASN A 76 -6.75 -0.01 -6.23
CA ASN A 76 -7.59 0.15 -7.42
C ASN A 76 -7.71 -1.14 -8.25
N ALA A 77 -6.69 -2.00 -8.28
CA ALA A 77 -6.79 -3.26 -9.01
C ALA A 77 -7.85 -4.20 -8.41
N PHE A 78 -8.06 -4.17 -7.09
CA PHE A 78 -9.14 -4.92 -6.44
C PHE A 78 -10.51 -4.32 -6.78
N GLN A 79 -10.60 -3.00 -6.90
CA GLN A 79 -11.82 -2.31 -7.34
C GLN A 79 -12.17 -2.65 -8.78
N ASP A 80 -11.19 -2.59 -9.69
CA ASP A 80 -11.37 -2.81 -11.13
C ASP A 80 -11.76 -4.25 -11.46
N GLN A 81 -11.29 -5.21 -10.65
CA GLN A 81 -11.63 -6.62 -10.76
C GLN A 81 -12.86 -7.01 -9.91
N GLU A 82 -13.52 -6.04 -9.28
CA GLU A 82 -14.71 -6.24 -8.44
C GLU A 82 -14.49 -7.30 -7.33
N ILE A 83 -13.29 -7.32 -6.73
CA ILE A 83 -12.93 -8.29 -5.70
C ILE A 83 -13.62 -7.91 -4.38
N ASP A 84 -14.66 -8.67 -4.03
CA ASP A 84 -15.28 -8.65 -2.71
C ASP A 84 -14.53 -9.55 -1.72
N GLY A 85 -14.97 -9.53 -0.46
CA GLY A 85 -14.33 -10.29 0.61
C GLY A 85 -14.34 -11.81 0.40
N LYS A 86 -15.44 -12.35 -0.13
CA LYS A 86 -15.56 -13.78 -0.44
C LYS A 86 -14.59 -14.20 -1.55
N SER A 87 -14.49 -13.39 -2.60
CA SER A 87 -13.55 -13.60 -3.69
C SER A 87 -12.11 -13.51 -3.18
N LEU A 88 -11.80 -12.52 -2.34
CA LEU A 88 -10.49 -12.36 -1.68
C LEU A 88 -10.08 -13.60 -0.87
N LEU A 89 -11.02 -14.19 -0.11
CA LEU A 89 -10.80 -15.39 0.67
C LEU A 89 -10.57 -16.65 -0.19
N LEU A 90 -10.99 -16.63 -1.46
CA LEU A 90 -10.79 -17.72 -2.42
C LEU A 90 -9.60 -17.51 -3.36
N MET A 91 -9.02 -16.30 -3.39
CA MET A 91 -7.88 -15.99 -4.26
C MET A 91 -6.70 -16.93 -3.98
N THR A 92 -6.18 -17.51 -5.04
CA THR A 92 -4.92 -18.26 -5.00
C THR A 92 -3.74 -17.30 -5.10
N ARG A 93 -2.54 -17.84 -4.84
CA ARG A 93 -1.30 -17.12 -5.07
C ARG A 93 -1.18 -16.59 -6.51
N ASN A 94 -1.57 -17.39 -7.50
CA ASN A 94 -1.44 -17.00 -8.89
C ASN A 94 -2.38 -15.84 -9.26
N ASP A 95 -3.59 -15.83 -8.71
CA ASP A 95 -4.56 -14.76 -8.94
C ASP A 95 -4.01 -13.41 -8.48
N VAL A 96 -3.35 -13.37 -7.32
CA VAL A 96 -2.72 -12.12 -6.82
C VAL A 96 -1.48 -11.75 -7.62
N LEU A 97 -0.61 -12.72 -7.94
CA LEU A 97 0.67 -12.45 -8.59
C LEU A 97 0.56 -12.10 -10.08
N THR A 98 -0.52 -12.54 -10.74
CA THR A 98 -0.66 -12.41 -12.20
C THR A 98 -2.02 -11.88 -12.65
N GLY A 99 -3.09 -12.11 -11.88
CA GLY A 99 -4.45 -11.70 -12.24
C GLY A 99 -4.76 -10.22 -12.01
N LEU A 100 -4.14 -9.57 -11.01
CA LEU A 100 -4.47 -8.19 -10.64
C LEU A 100 -3.68 -7.10 -11.39
N SER A 101 -2.83 -7.45 -12.37
CA SER A 101 -1.96 -6.50 -13.08
C SER A 101 -1.10 -5.62 -12.15
N ILE A 102 -0.75 -6.13 -10.96
CA ILE A 102 0.11 -5.47 -9.98
C ILE A 102 1.58 -5.87 -10.22
N LYS A 103 2.52 -4.96 -10.00
CA LYS A 103 3.97 -5.28 -10.06
C LYS A 103 4.30 -6.41 -9.08
N LEU A 104 5.18 -7.32 -9.49
CA LEU A 104 5.50 -8.55 -8.74
C LEU A 104 5.89 -8.30 -7.27
N GLY A 105 6.71 -7.28 -6.99
CA GLY A 105 7.16 -6.95 -5.64
C GLY A 105 6.00 -6.66 -4.67
N PRO A 106 5.17 -5.63 -4.95
CA PRO A 106 3.94 -5.39 -4.20
C PRO A 106 2.99 -6.59 -4.15
N ALA A 107 2.78 -7.31 -5.27
CA ALA A 107 1.88 -8.46 -5.32
C ALA A 107 2.30 -9.58 -4.34
N LEU A 108 3.60 -9.86 -4.24
CA LEU A 108 4.14 -10.83 -3.28
C LEU A 108 3.85 -10.40 -1.83
N LYS A 109 4.02 -9.11 -1.52
CA LYS A 109 3.75 -8.58 -0.18
C LYS A 109 2.26 -8.68 0.17
N ILE A 110 1.39 -8.29 -0.77
CA ILE A 110 -0.06 -8.38 -0.62
C ILE A 110 -0.48 -9.82 -0.32
N TYR A 111 0.03 -10.80 -1.08
CA TYR A 111 -0.35 -12.19 -0.87
C TYR A 111 0.14 -12.73 0.49
N GLU A 112 1.44 -12.59 0.79
CA GLU A 112 2.04 -13.22 1.98
C GLU A 112 1.63 -12.55 3.29
N TYR A 113 1.45 -11.22 3.30
CA TYR A 113 1.22 -10.47 4.55
C TYR A 113 -0.23 -10.06 4.77
N HIS A 114 -1.10 -10.14 3.75
CA HIS A 114 -2.50 -9.72 3.88
C HIS A 114 -3.48 -10.82 3.47
N VAL A 115 -3.48 -11.25 2.21
CA VAL A 115 -4.48 -12.22 1.71
C VAL A 115 -4.42 -13.53 2.49
N LYS A 116 -3.23 -14.14 2.58
CA LYS A 116 -3.05 -15.43 3.26
C LYS A 116 -3.33 -15.37 4.78
N PRO A 117 -2.90 -14.31 5.52
CA PRO A 117 -3.34 -14.12 6.90
C PRO A 117 -4.85 -13.97 7.07
N LEU A 118 -5.53 -13.19 6.23
CA LEU A 118 -6.99 -13.03 6.27
C LEU A 118 -7.71 -14.38 6.04
N GLN A 119 -7.25 -15.18 5.07
CA GLN A 119 -7.75 -16.53 4.82
C GLN A 119 -7.57 -17.46 6.02
N THR A 120 -6.38 -17.43 6.64
CA THR A 120 -6.07 -18.27 7.81
C THR A 120 -6.90 -17.88 9.03
N GLN A 121 -7.11 -16.58 9.25
CA GLN A 121 -7.93 -16.08 10.35
C GLN A 121 -9.39 -16.50 10.18
N HIS A 122 -9.96 -16.33 8.98
CA HIS A 122 -11.34 -16.72 8.67
C HIS A 122 -11.58 -18.21 8.92
N LEU A 123 -10.64 -19.07 8.51
CA LEU A 123 -10.79 -20.52 8.72
C LEU A 123 -10.81 -20.89 10.21
N LYS A 124 -9.99 -20.24 11.05
CA LYS A 124 -9.97 -20.48 12.50
C LYS A 124 -11.29 -20.08 13.18
N ASN A 125 -11.90 -19.00 12.72
CA ASN A 125 -13.17 -18.51 13.27
C ASN A 125 -14.34 -19.46 12.96
N ASN A 126 -14.31 -20.15 11.81
CA ASN A 126 -15.38 -21.06 11.38
C ASN A 126 -15.25 -22.50 11.91
N THR A 127 -14.10 -22.87 12.46
CA THR A 127 -13.85 -24.21 13.02
C THR A 127 -14.01 -24.30 14.54
N SER A 128 -14.40 -23.20 15.20
CA SER A 128 -14.55 -23.12 16.66
C SER A 128 -16.00 -23.23 17.11
#